data_AF-A0A9P1HD57-F1
#
_entry.id   AF-A0A9P1HD57-F1
#
_cell.length_a   1.000
_cell.length_b   1.000
_cell.length_c   1.000
_cell.angle_alpha   90.00
_cell.angle_beta   90.00
_cell.angle_gamma   90.00
#
_symmetry.space_group_name_H-M   'P 1'
#
loop_
_entity.id
_entity.type
_entity.pdbx_description
1 polymer ?
#
loop_
_entity_poly.entity_id
_entity_poly.type
_entity_poly.pdbx_seq_one_letter_code
_entity_poly.pdbx_strand_id
1 'polypeptide(L)'
;MRTLDTQPIHSTSTTPATRRVVRTSISPQDLEETTVKAKAHYIGVKIEQEENFKHVITQNIAQDHLQYASQIFQEDLRDHFENSYEEICEVQNKYLELWHAILQIEPTIAMRTILGREDISARFVGPQVLHVHPCTPIEVATIFRNHTVNGTCYLETPVITKEGELLFLNPGSKDLFPSGKDTPCE
;
A
#
# COMPACT_ATOMS: atom_id res chain seq x y z
N MET A 1 65.58 -13.90 -20.69
CA MET A 1 65.60 -13.32 -22.06
C MET A 1 64.65 -12.14 -22.07
N ARG A 2 65.00 -10.93 -22.50
CA ARG A 2 66.30 -10.36 -22.93
C ARG A 2 66.50 -9.05 -22.13
N THR A 3 67.60 -8.85 -21.38
CA THR A 3 68.96 -8.48 -21.83
C THR A 3 68.98 -7.23 -22.71
N LEU A 4 69.58 -6.16 -22.19
CA LEU A 4 69.90 -4.92 -22.92
C LEU A 4 71.28 -4.43 -22.43
N ASP A 5 72.33 -5.13 -22.87
CA ASP A 5 73.72 -4.73 -22.68
C ASP A 5 74.18 -3.84 -23.83
N THR A 6 74.75 -2.67 -23.54
CA THR A 6 75.88 -2.10 -24.32
C THR A 6 76.59 -0.96 -23.56
N GLN A 7 77.91 -1.08 -23.42
CA GLN A 7 78.87 -0.03 -23.01
C GLN A 7 79.76 0.30 -24.25
N PRO A 8 81.01 0.85 -24.17
CA PRO A 8 81.69 1.77 -23.21
C PRO A 8 82.02 3.14 -23.92
N ILE A 9 83.11 3.94 -23.80
CA ILE A 9 84.45 3.93 -23.14
C ILE A 9 84.93 5.41 -22.86
N HIS A 10 85.41 5.75 -21.65
CA HIS A 10 86.30 6.90 -21.28
C HIS A 10 85.90 8.36 -21.68
N SER A 11 86.46 9.47 -21.16
CA SER A 11 87.34 9.88 -20.03
C SER A 11 87.03 11.38 -19.71
N THR A 12 87.42 12.08 -18.63
CA THR A 12 88.72 12.21 -17.92
C THR A 12 88.59 12.74 -16.47
N SER A 13 89.71 12.68 -15.72
CA SER A 13 90.21 13.58 -14.63
C SER A 13 89.51 14.95 -14.44
N THR A 14 89.42 15.60 -13.26
CA THR A 14 90.47 15.74 -12.21
C THR A 14 89.97 16.23 -10.81
N THR A 15 90.64 15.80 -9.74
CA THR A 15 90.73 16.39 -8.36
C THR A 15 89.49 16.48 -7.43
N PRO A 16 89.68 16.43 -6.08
CA PRO A 16 88.60 16.35 -5.09
C PRO A 16 88.27 17.69 -4.39
N ALA A 17 87.08 17.77 -3.80
CA ALA A 17 86.68 18.83 -2.85
C ALA A 17 86.26 18.22 -1.49
N THR A 18 86.84 18.72 -0.40
CA THR A 18 86.72 18.10 0.94
C THR A 18 85.34 18.32 1.57
N ARG A 19 84.58 17.23 1.81
CA ARG A 19 83.26 17.29 2.44
C ARG A 19 83.36 17.59 3.95
N ARG A 20 83.05 18.83 4.34
CA ARG A 20 83.06 19.28 5.74
C ARG A 20 81.92 18.64 6.53
N VAL A 21 82.23 17.84 7.56
CA VAL A 21 81.23 17.32 8.49
C VAL A 21 80.85 18.41 9.48
N VAL A 22 79.63 18.95 9.36
CA VAL A 22 79.06 19.86 10.35
C VAL A 22 78.46 19.04 11.49
N ARG A 23 79.07 19.10 12.67
CA ARG A 23 78.41 18.70 13.92
C ARG A 23 77.53 19.86 14.38
N THR A 24 76.22 19.72 14.25
CA THR A 24 75.27 20.65 14.88
C THR A 24 75.20 20.31 16.37
N SER A 25 75.72 21.18 17.24
CA SER A 25 75.51 21.11 18.68
C SER A 25 74.14 21.72 19.01
N ILE A 26 73.18 20.87 19.36
CA ILE A 26 71.85 21.29 19.84
C ILE A 26 72.01 21.86 21.25
N SER A 27 71.38 23.01 21.55
CA SER A 27 71.41 23.60 22.89
C SER A 27 70.56 22.76 23.85
N PRO A 28 70.91 22.66 25.15
CA PRO A 28 70.04 22.03 26.15
C PRO A 28 68.62 22.59 26.17
N GLN A 29 68.46 23.88 25.84
CA GLN A 29 67.16 24.56 25.77
C GLN A 29 66.31 24.10 24.56
N ASP A 30 66.91 23.87 23.40
CA ASP A 30 66.21 23.38 22.20
C ASP A 30 65.66 21.95 22.41
N LEU A 31 66.41 21.14 23.17
CA LEU A 31 66.03 19.77 23.53
C LEU A 31 64.84 19.74 24.50
N GLU A 32 64.76 20.72 25.41
CA GLU A 32 63.64 20.87 26.32
C GLU A 32 62.37 21.32 25.58
N GLU A 33 62.46 22.34 24.70
CA GLU A 33 61.32 22.85 23.93
C GLU A 33 60.73 21.77 22.98
N THR A 34 61.60 21.00 22.30
CA THR A 34 61.16 19.89 21.45
C THR A 34 60.51 18.75 22.24
N THR A 35 61.02 18.45 23.44
CA THR A 35 60.40 17.46 24.34
C THR A 35 59.03 17.92 24.84
N VAL A 36 58.88 19.20 25.20
CA VAL A 36 57.58 19.79 25.59
C VAL A 36 56.57 19.73 24.44
N LYS A 37 56.98 20.08 23.21
CA LYS A 37 56.13 19.99 22.01
C LYS A 37 55.68 18.56 21.70
N ALA A 38 56.59 17.58 21.79
CA ALA A 38 56.26 16.16 21.61
C ALA A 38 55.26 15.67 22.67
N LYS A 39 55.44 16.07 23.93
CA LYS A 39 54.52 15.74 25.04
C LYS A 39 53.14 16.39 24.85
N ALA A 40 53.08 17.65 24.45
CA ALA A 40 51.83 18.35 24.15
C ALA A 40 51.06 17.71 22.99
N HIS A 41 51.76 17.35 21.91
CA HIS A 41 51.18 16.61 20.77
C HIS A 41 50.63 15.25 21.20
N TYR A 42 51.38 14.48 21.99
CA TYR A 42 50.90 13.19 22.52
C TYR A 42 49.64 13.33 23.39
N ILE A 43 49.56 14.38 24.22
CA ILE A 43 48.37 14.69 25.03
C ILE A 43 47.18 15.07 24.13
N GLY A 44 47.39 15.92 23.11
CA GLY A 44 46.34 16.31 22.15
C GLY A 44 45.74 15.10 21.42
N VAL A 45 46.60 14.24 20.84
CA VAL A 45 46.18 13.00 20.17
C VAL A 45 45.44 12.04 21.12
N LYS A 46 45.77 12.06 22.42
CA LYS A 46 45.05 11.24 23.42
C LYS A 46 43.66 11.78 23.75
N ILE A 47 43.51 13.10 23.84
CA ILE A 47 42.21 13.75 24.05
C ILE A 47 41.32 13.51 22.81
N GLU A 48 41.84 13.74 21.61
CA GLU A 48 41.13 13.50 20.34
C GLU A 48 40.68 12.03 20.19
N GLN A 49 41.50 11.06 20.61
CA GLN A 49 41.11 9.64 20.63
C GLN A 49 39.96 9.37 21.60
N GLU A 50 39.94 10.00 22.77
CA GLU A 50 38.89 9.84 23.77
C GLU A 50 37.57 10.52 23.35
N GLU A 51 37.64 11.69 22.72
CA GLU A 51 36.49 12.43 22.20
C GLU A 51 35.85 11.71 21.01
N ASN A 52 36.65 11.22 20.05
CA ASN A 52 36.15 10.39 18.95
C ASN A 52 35.48 9.09 19.46
N PHE A 53 36.07 8.43 20.47
CA PHE A 53 35.49 7.23 21.08
C PHE A 53 34.14 7.52 21.77
N LYS A 54 34.03 8.65 22.48
CA LYS A 54 32.75 9.10 23.05
C LYS A 54 31.70 9.39 21.98
N HIS A 55 32.09 10.04 20.88
CA HIS A 55 31.18 10.32 19.76
C HIS A 55 30.63 9.04 19.12
N VAL A 56 31.48 8.04 18.85
CA VAL A 56 31.05 6.73 18.32
C VAL A 56 30.08 6.03 19.28
N ILE A 57 30.38 6.02 20.59
CA ILE A 57 29.47 5.43 21.60
C ILE A 57 28.12 6.17 21.64
N THR A 58 28.13 7.50 21.59
CA THR A 58 26.91 8.32 21.62
C THR A 58 26.05 8.10 20.38
N GLN A 59 26.67 7.95 19.21
CA GLN A 59 25.99 7.62 17.96
C GLN A 59 25.37 6.22 18.00
N ASN A 60 26.09 5.22 18.52
CA ASN A 60 25.56 3.86 18.68
C ASN A 60 24.36 3.85 19.65
N ILE A 61 24.47 4.47 20.82
CA ILE A 61 23.38 4.55 21.81
C ILE A 61 22.13 5.25 21.21
N ALA A 62 22.32 6.33 20.44
CA ALA A 62 21.22 6.99 19.75
C ALA A 62 20.57 6.10 18.68
N GLN A 63 21.37 5.32 17.95
CA GLN A 63 20.90 4.35 16.96
C GLN A 63 20.14 3.18 17.60
N ASP A 64 20.64 2.64 18.72
CA ASP A 64 20.00 1.57 19.49
C ASP A 64 18.64 2.02 20.06
N HIS A 65 18.57 3.23 20.62
CA HIS A 65 17.31 3.83 21.07
C HIS A 65 16.31 4.04 19.92
N LEU A 66 16.77 4.47 18.74
CA LEU A 66 15.92 4.64 17.56
C LEU A 66 15.40 3.30 17.03
N GLN A 67 16.23 2.25 17.05
CA GLN A 67 15.82 0.89 16.68
C GLN A 67 14.79 0.32 17.67
N TYR A 68 15.02 0.44 18.98
CA TYR A 68 14.05 0.02 20.00
C TYR A 68 12.71 0.76 19.87
N ALA A 69 12.74 2.08 19.71
CA ALA A 69 11.52 2.86 19.48
C ALA A 69 10.79 2.40 18.21
N SER A 70 11.51 2.16 17.10
CA SER A 70 10.93 1.64 15.86
C SER A 70 10.38 0.23 16.00
N GLN A 71 10.93 -0.63 16.88
CA GLN A 71 10.40 -1.96 17.15
C GLN A 71 9.08 -1.87 17.93
N ILE A 72 9.06 -1.12 19.04
CA ILE A 72 7.84 -0.92 19.84
C ILE A 72 6.71 -0.31 19.01
N PHE A 73 7.00 0.69 18.15
CA PHE A 73 5.99 1.24 17.24
C PHE A 73 5.52 0.23 16.17
N GLN A 74 6.37 -0.69 15.71
CA GLN A 74 5.96 -1.73 14.74
C GLN A 74 5.13 -2.84 15.39
N GLU A 75 5.41 -3.18 16.65
CA GLU A 75 4.63 -4.14 17.44
C GLU A 75 3.25 -3.54 17.79
N ASP A 76 3.21 -2.32 18.33
CA ASP A 76 1.98 -1.58 18.63
C ASP A 76 1.07 -1.43 17.40
N LEU A 77 1.62 -1.03 16.25
CA LEU A 77 0.88 -0.92 14.99
C LEU A 77 0.40 -2.27 14.43
N ARG A 78 1.18 -3.35 14.59
CA ARG A 78 0.75 -4.71 14.19
C ARG A 78 -0.41 -5.17 15.06
N ASP A 79 -0.25 -5.09 16.37
CA ASP A 79 -1.24 -5.60 17.32
C ASP A 79 -2.55 -4.79 17.19
N HIS A 80 -2.48 -3.46 16.99
CA HIS A 80 -3.66 -2.66 16.66
C HIS A 80 -4.29 -3.04 15.31
N PHE A 81 -3.51 -3.38 14.28
CA PHE A 81 -4.02 -3.82 12.99
C PHE A 81 -4.70 -5.20 13.07
N GLU A 82 -4.13 -6.14 13.81
CA GLU A 82 -4.68 -7.48 14.03
C GLU A 82 -6.04 -7.41 14.76
N ASN A 83 -6.14 -6.67 15.88
CA ASN A 83 -7.41 -6.42 16.56
C ASN A 83 -8.45 -5.76 15.63
N SER A 84 -8.04 -4.75 14.84
CA SER A 84 -8.93 -4.08 13.88
C SER A 84 -9.44 -5.03 12.78
N TYR A 85 -8.60 -5.97 12.35
CA TYR A 85 -8.96 -6.97 11.34
C TYR A 85 -9.95 -8.01 11.89
N GLU A 86 -9.80 -8.43 13.15
CA GLU A 86 -10.76 -9.31 13.82
C GLU A 86 -12.14 -8.64 13.98
N GLU A 87 -12.20 -7.38 14.42
CA GLU A 87 -13.45 -6.62 14.49
C GLU A 87 -14.14 -6.50 13.11
N ILE A 88 -13.37 -6.20 12.06
CA ILE A 88 -13.88 -6.16 10.68
C ILE A 88 -14.42 -7.53 10.25
N CYS A 89 -13.72 -8.63 10.58
CA CYS A 89 -14.16 -9.99 10.27
C CYS A 89 -15.50 -10.33 10.96
N GLU A 90 -15.64 -10.04 12.26
CA GLU A 90 -16.91 -10.19 12.97
C GLU A 90 -18.05 -9.40 12.33
N VAL A 91 -17.79 -8.15 11.97
CA VAL A 91 -18.79 -7.26 11.34
C VAL A 91 -19.19 -7.78 9.96
N GLN A 92 -18.26 -8.29 9.14
CA GLN A 92 -18.58 -8.90 7.86
C GLN A 92 -19.41 -10.18 8.02
N ASN A 93 -19.11 -11.03 9.02
CA ASN A 93 -19.92 -12.22 9.30
C ASN A 93 -21.37 -11.85 9.67
N LYS A 94 -21.56 -10.82 10.51
CA LYS A 94 -22.90 -10.28 10.85
C LYS A 94 -23.62 -9.69 9.63
N TYR A 95 -22.90 -9.08 8.69
CA TYR A 95 -23.47 -8.64 7.41
C TYR A 95 -23.83 -9.81 6.48
N LEU A 96 -23.08 -10.91 6.46
CA LEU A 96 -23.42 -12.10 5.67
C LEU A 96 -24.72 -12.75 6.16
N GLU A 97 -24.93 -12.85 7.48
CA GLU A 97 -26.21 -13.30 8.06
C GLU A 97 -27.38 -12.41 7.63
N LEU A 98 -27.21 -11.08 7.66
CA LEU A 98 -28.20 -10.12 7.17
C LEU A 98 -28.47 -10.29 5.66
N TRP A 99 -27.44 -10.46 4.83
CA TRP A 99 -27.61 -10.71 3.39
C TRP A 99 -28.33 -12.03 3.12
N HIS A 100 -28.04 -13.09 3.88
CA HIS A 100 -28.79 -14.35 3.79
C HIS A 100 -30.27 -14.15 4.15
N ALA A 101 -30.59 -13.36 5.18
CA ALA A 101 -31.98 -13.04 5.51
C ALA A 101 -32.69 -12.24 4.41
N ILE A 102 -32.06 -11.20 3.86
CA ILE A 102 -32.64 -10.39 2.78
C ILE A 102 -32.82 -11.23 1.50
N LEU A 103 -31.84 -12.08 1.15
CA LEU A 103 -31.92 -12.98 -0.01
C LEU A 103 -33.15 -13.90 0.02
N GLN A 104 -33.57 -14.37 1.21
CA GLN A 104 -34.76 -15.22 1.37
C GLN A 104 -36.09 -14.45 1.23
N ILE A 105 -36.07 -13.12 1.37
CA ILE A 105 -37.25 -12.24 1.26
C ILE A 105 -37.37 -11.69 -0.17
N GLU A 106 -36.30 -11.07 -0.67
CA GLU A 106 -36.22 -10.52 -2.03
C GLU A 106 -34.80 -10.81 -2.60
N PRO A 107 -34.62 -11.91 -3.38
CA PRO A 107 -33.32 -12.30 -3.88
C PRO A 107 -32.79 -11.38 -4.99
N THR A 108 -33.67 -10.71 -5.75
CA THR A 108 -33.30 -9.82 -6.85
C THR A 108 -32.71 -8.52 -6.32
N ILE A 109 -33.40 -7.83 -5.41
CA ILE A 109 -32.92 -6.60 -4.77
C ILE A 109 -31.64 -6.86 -3.97
N ALA A 110 -31.56 -7.99 -3.26
CA ALA A 110 -30.33 -8.43 -2.60
C ALA A 110 -29.17 -8.55 -3.60
N MET A 111 -29.32 -9.32 -4.68
CA MET A 111 -28.24 -9.49 -5.66
C MET A 111 -27.89 -8.22 -6.43
N ARG A 112 -28.87 -7.35 -6.71
CA ARG A 112 -28.62 -6.03 -7.31
C ARG A 112 -27.73 -5.17 -6.42
N THR A 113 -28.01 -5.19 -5.11
CA THR A 113 -27.23 -4.44 -4.12
C THR A 113 -25.84 -5.05 -3.90
N ILE A 114 -25.74 -6.39 -3.81
CA ILE A 114 -24.46 -7.11 -3.63
C ILE A 114 -23.54 -6.97 -4.86
N LEU A 115 -24.09 -6.95 -6.07
CA LEU A 115 -23.33 -6.85 -7.32
C LEU A 115 -23.25 -5.43 -7.90
N GLY A 116 -23.88 -4.43 -7.27
CA GLY A 116 -23.88 -3.04 -7.70
C GLY A 116 -24.49 -2.78 -9.09
N ARG A 117 -25.48 -3.59 -9.51
CA ARG A 117 -26.08 -3.52 -10.86
C ARG A 117 -27.57 -3.86 -10.87
N GLU A 118 -28.35 -3.14 -11.66
CA GLU A 118 -29.82 -3.29 -11.74
C GLU A 118 -30.30 -4.26 -12.82
N ASP A 119 -29.47 -4.56 -13.84
CA ASP A 119 -29.82 -5.32 -15.04
C ASP A 119 -29.79 -6.85 -14.82
N ILE A 120 -30.21 -7.31 -13.65
CA ILE A 120 -30.28 -8.72 -13.27
C ILE A 120 -31.57 -9.03 -12.51
N SER A 121 -32.02 -10.28 -12.61
CA SER A 121 -33.02 -10.91 -11.75
C SER A 121 -32.38 -12.10 -11.04
N ALA A 122 -32.86 -12.44 -9.84
CA ALA A 122 -32.37 -13.58 -9.08
C ALA A 122 -33.51 -14.31 -8.36
N ARG A 123 -33.41 -15.64 -8.30
CA ARG A 123 -34.33 -16.52 -7.56
C ARG A 123 -33.62 -17.76 -7.06
N PHE A 124 -34.11 -18.36 -5.98
CA PHE A 124 -33.65 -19.69 -5.57
C PHE A 124 -34.15 -20.78 -6.54
N VAL A 125 -33.27 -21.74 -6.84
CA VAL A 125 -33.53 -22.96 -7.64
C VAL A 125 -33.21 -24.22 -6.83
N GLY A 126 -33.47 -24.14 -5.53
CA GLY A 126 -33.13 -25.13 -4.51
C GLY A 126 -32.86 -24.43 -3.17
N PRO A 127 -32.68 -25.16 -2.06
CA PRO A 127 -32.61 -24.57 -0.71
C PRO A 127 -31.48 -23.54 -0.50
N GLN A 128 -30.39 -23.65 -1.27
CA GLN A 128 -29.18 -22.82 -1.14
C GLN A 128 -28.59 -22.38 -2.50
N VAL A 129 -29.22 -22.75 -3.62
CA VAL A 129 -28.70 -22.46 -4.96
C VAL A 129 -29.45 -21.28 -5.55
N LEU A 130 -28.75 -20.19 -5.80
CA LEU A 130 -29.31 -18.97 -6.37
C LEU A 130 -29.03 -18.90 -7.88
N HIS A 131 -30.09 -18.77 -8.68
CA HIS A 131 -30.01 -18.56 -10.11
C HIS A 131 -30.16 -17.08 -10.44
N VAL A 132 -29.05 -16.45 -10.85
CA VAL A 132 -29.01 -15.06 -11.31
C VAL A 132 -29.03 -15.03 -12.84
N HIS A 133 -29.87 -14.17 -13.43
CA HIS A 133 -30.04 -14.05 -14.87
C HIS A 133 -30.08 -12.57 -15.28
N PRO A 134 -29.38 -12.15 -16.36
CA PRO A 134 -29.46 -10.77 -16.84
C PRO A 134 -30.87 -10.41 -17.32
N CYS A 135 -31.30 -9.18 -17.08
CA CYS A 135 -32.55 -8.64 -17.63
C CYS A 135 -32.28 -8.00 -18.99
N THR A 136 -33.21 -8.16 -19.94
CA THR A 136 -33.20 -7.42 -21.20
C THR A 136 -33.84 -6.04 -21.01
N PRO A 137 -33.27 -4.94 -21.54
CA PRO A 137 -33.97 -3.66 -21.60
C PRO A 137 -35.17 -3.76 -22.54
N ILE A 138 -36.29 -3.14 -22.17
CA ILE A 138 -37.54 -3.12 -22.95
C ILE A 138 -37.90 -1.66 -23.21
N GLU A 139 -38.20 -1.30 -24.47
CA GLU A 139 -38.60 0.05 -24.83
C GLU A 139 -40.13 0.22 -24.66
N VAL A 140 -40.52 1.10 -23.74
CA VAL A 140 -41.93 1.37 -23.43
C VAL A 140 -42.52 2.41 -24.39
N ALA A 141 -43.72 2.15 -24.90
CA ALA A 141 -44.50 3.07 -25.71
C ALA A 141 -45.57 3.83 -24.90
N THR A 142 -46.23 3.19 -23.91
CA THR A 142 -47.28 3.81 -23.09
C THR A 142 -47.39 3.16 -21.71
N ILE A 143 -47.68 3.94 -20.66
CA ILE A 143 -47.90 3.48 -19.28
C ILE A 143 -49.29 3.93 -18.82
N PHE A 144 -50.15 2.96 -18.48
CA PHE A 144 -51.54 3.19 -18.09
C PHE A 144 -51.63 3.47 -16.59
N ARG A 145 -51.25 4.70 -16.19
CA ARG A 145 -51.27 5.16 -14.79
C ARG A 145 -52.66 5.16 -14.13
N ASN A 146 -53.72 5.06 -14.91
CA ASN A 146 -55.10 4.86 -14.47
C ASN A 146 -55.46 3.37 -14.25
N HIS A 147 -54.50 2.45 -14.38
CA HIS A 147 -54.67 1.00 -14.20
C HIS A 147 -55.70 0.33 -15.13
N THR A 148 -56.19 1.02 -16.16
CA THR A 148 -57.21 0.53 -17.09
C THR A 148 -56.67 0.39 -18.51
N VAL A 149 -56.92 -0.76 -19.15
CA VAL A 149 -56.69 -0.99 -20.59
C VAL A 149 -57.97 -1.56 -21.20
N ASN A 150 -58.49 -0.93 -22.26
CA ASN A 150 -59.68 -1.36 -23.00
C ASN A 150 -60.95 -1.63 -22.14
N GLY A 151 -61.06 -1.00 -20.97
CA GLY A 151 -62.17 -1.18 -20.03
C GLY A 151 -61.94 -2.24 -18.95
N THR A 152 -60.84 -3.00 -19.01
CA THR A 152 -60.40 -3.89 -17.93
C THR A 152 -59.46 -3.13 -16.98
N CYS A 153 -59.69 -3.23 -15.67
CA CYS A 153 -58.82 -2.69 -14.64
C CYS A 153 -57.91 -3.76 -14.04
N TYR A 154 -56.67 -3.39 -13.71
CA TYR A 154 -55.63 -4.28 -13.20
C TYR A 154 -55.03 -3.75 -11.89
N LEU A 155 -54.65 -4.64 -10.98
CA LEU A 155 -54.02 -4.27 -9.72
C LEU A 155 -52.65 -3.60 -9.94
N GLU A 156 -51.86 -4.10 -10.88
CA GLU A 156 -50.53 -3.61 -11.22
C GLU A 156 -50.58 -2.71 -12.46
N THR A 157 -49.71 -1.70 -12.54
CA THR A 157 -49.78 -0.67 -13.60
C THR A 157 -49.48 -1.27 -14.97
N PRO A 158 -50.42 -1.25 -15.94
CA PRO A 158 -50.20 -1.82 -17.26
C PRO A 158 -49.29 -0.95 -18.14
N VAL A 159 -48.53 -1.59 -19.01
CA VAL A 159 -47.49 -0.98 -19.86
C VAL A 159 -47.54 -1.62 -21.25
N ILE A 160 -47.57 -0.82 -22.31
CA ILE A 160 -47.43 -1.30 -23.69
C ILE A 160 -46.01 -1.00 -24.19
N THR A 161 -45.34 -2.03 -24.72
CA THR A 161 -44.01 -1.92 -25.35
C THR A 161 -44.09 -1.29 -26.74
N LYS A 162 -42.95 -0.91 -27.34
CA LYS A 162 -42.92 -0.45 -28.75
C LYS A 162 -43.28 -1.54 -29.75
N GLU A 163 -43.09 -2.80 -29.36
CA GLU A 163 -43.44 -4.00 -30.10
C GLU A 163 -44.96 -4.31 -30.02
N GLY A 164 -45.68 -3.62 -29.13
CA GLY A 164 -47.13 -3.77 -28.93
C GLY A 164 -47.53 -4.79 -27.87
N GLU A 165 -46.58 -5.32 -27.09
CA GLU A 165 -46.85 -6.29 -26.03
C GLU A 165 -47.42 -5.59 -24.78
N LEU A 166 -48.39 -6.22 -24.12
CA LEU A 166 -48.92 -5.75 -22.84
C LEU A 166 -48.17 -6.44 -21.68
N LEU A 167 -47.42 -5.65 -20.93
CA LEU A 167 -46.70 -6.05 -19.72
C LEU A 167 -47.19 -5.22 -18.52
N PHE A 168 -46.73 -5.57 -17.32
CA PHE A 168 -47.16 -4.96 -16.07
C PHE A 168 -45.95 -4.58 -15.23
N LEU A 169 -46.01 -3.44 -14.55
CA LEU A 169 -44.92 -2.92 -13.72
C LEU A 169 -44.93 -3.58 -12.33
N ASN A 170 -43.82 -4.22 -11.95
CA ASN A 170 -43.66 -4.82 -10.63
C ASN A 170 -43.66 -3.72 -9.54
N PRO A 171 -44.63 -3.71 -8.58
CA PRO A 171 -44.74 -2.65 -7.58
C PRO A 171 -43.45 -2.44 -6.78
N GLY A 172 -42.99 -1.19 -6.69
CA GLY A 172 -41.74 -0.81 -6.02
C GLY A 172 -40.47 -1.00 -6.86
N SER A 173 -40.57 -1.62 -8.05
CA SER A 173 -39.46 -1.80 -8.99
C SER A 173 -39.71 -1.10 -10.34
N LYS A 174 -38.75 -1.23 -11.25
CA LYS A 174 -38.86 -0.88 -12.68
C LYS A 174 -39.03 -2.12 -13.58
N ASP A 175 -39.02 -3.31 -12.99
CA ASP A 175 -39.16 -4.58 -13.72
C ASP A 175 -40.54 -4.73 -14.34
N LEU A 176 -40.58 -5.32 -15.54
CA LEU A 176 -41.81 -5.67 -16.24
C LEU A 176 -42.05 -7.19 -16.21
N PHE A 177 -43.30 -7.60 -16.05
CA PHE A 177 -43.71 -9.00 -16.05
C PHE A 177 -45.01 -9.20 -16.85
N PRO A 178 -45.27 -10.39 -17.43
CA PRO A 178 -46.26 -10.55 -18.50
C PRO A 178 -47.71 -10.81 -18.05
N SER A 179 -48.02 -10.73 -16.75
CA SER A 179 -49.33 -11.16 -16.23
C SER A 179 -49.76 -10.32 -15.03
N GLY A 180 -50.52 -9.25 -15.27
CA GLY A 180 -51.22 -8.52 -14.22
C GLY A 180 -52.41 -9.30 -13.68
N LYS A 181 -53.03 -8.76 -12.62
CA LYS A 181 -54.21 -9.31 -11.97
C LYS A 181 -55.42 -8.40 -12.18
N ASP A 182 -56.42 -8.90 -12.89
CA ASP A 182 -57.72 -8.25 -13.07
C ASP A 182 -58.37 -7.88 -11.73
N THR A 183 -58.98 -6.70 -11.67
CA THR A 183 -59.73 -6.18 -10.53
C THR A 183 -60.98 -5.43 -11.01
N PRO A 184 -62.08 -5.37 -10.24
CA PRO A 184 -63.15 -4.42 -10.52
C PRO A 184 -62.62 -2.99 -10.64
N CYS A 185 -63.14 -2.23 -11.60
CA CYS A 185 -62.91 -0.79 -11.66
C CYS A 185 -63.73 -0.08 -10.58
N GLU A 186 -63.16 0.98 -9.99
CA GLU A 186 -63.82 1.90 -9.05
C GLU A 186 -64.47 3.09 -9.77
#